data_AF-A0A161M2T8-F1
#
_entry.id   AF-A0A161M2T8-F1
#
_cell.length_a   1.000
_cell.length_b   1.000
_cell.length_c   1.000
_cell.angle_alpha   90.00
_cell.angle_beta   90.00
_cell.angle_gamma   90.00
#
_symmetry.space_group_name_H-M   'P 1'
#
loop_
_entity.id
_entity.type
_entity.pdbx_description
1 polymer ?
#
loop_
_entity_poly.entity_id
_entity_poly.type
_entity_poly.pdbx_seq_one_letter_code
_entity_poly.pdbx_strand_id
1 'polypeptide(L)'
;NKQQLEEKKLKEEKKRMLLRKLSFRPTVEELKEKKIIRFNDYIEVTQAHDYDRRADKPWTRLTPKDKAAIRKELNEFKSSEMEVHQESRHLTRFHRP
;
A
#
# COMPACT_ATOMS: atom_id res chain seq x y z
N ASN A 1 13.09 -27.72 -18.38
CA ASN A 1 13.59 -26.68 -17.45
C ASN A 1 13.24 -27.08 -16.02
N LYS A 2 14.16 -27.75 -15.30
CA LYS A 2 13.88 -28.44 -14.02
C LYS A 2 13.40 -27.47 -12.92
N GLN A 3 13.96 -26.26 -12.90
CA GLN A 3 13.53 -25.15 -12.01
C GLN A 3 12.06 -24.75 -12.21
N GLN A 4 11.59 -24.61 -13.45
CA GLN A 4 10.20 -24.22 -13.72
C GLN A 4 9.19 -25.27 -13.25
N LEU A 5 9.58 -26.54 -13.22
CA LEU A 5 8.74 -27.63 -12.71
C LEU A 5 8.69 -27.62 -11.17
N GLU A 6 9.82 -27.34 -10.51
CA GLU A 6 9.87 -27.18 -9.05
C GLU A 6 9.07 -25.96 -8.57
N GLU A 7 9.17 -24.82 -9.26
CA GLU A 7 8.38 -23.63 -8.94
C GLU A 7 6.87 -23.88 -9.06
N LYS A 8 6.44 -24.63 -10.08
CA LYS A 8 5.04 -25.04 -10.24
C LYS A 8 4.56 -25.92 -9.09
N LYS A 9 5.37 -26.91 -8.69
CA LYS A 9 5.06 -27.77 -7.54
C LYS A 9 4.96 -26.98 -6.24
N LEU A 10 5.92 -26.09 -5.97
CA LEU A 10 5.91 -25.18 -4.82
C LEU A 10 4.66 -24.29 -4.79
N LYS A 11 4.22 -23.80 -5.96
CA LYS A 11 3.01 -22.99 -6.09
C LYS A 11 1.75 -23.80 -5.81
N GLU A 12 1.68 -25.04 -6.28
CA GLU A 12 0.56 -25.95 -6.00
C GLU A 12 0.49 -26.34 -4.53
N GLU A 13 1.63 -26.63 -3.90
CA GLU A 13 1.71 -26.91 -2.46
C GLU A 13 1.27 -25.70 -1.62
N LYS A 14 1.73 -24.49 -1.97
CA LYS A 14 1.28 -23.24 -1.33
C LYS A 14 -0.22 -23.05 -1.49
N LYS A 15 -0.78 -23.30 -2.69
CA LYS A 15 -2.22 -23.21 -2.96
C LYS A 15 -3.01 -24.20 -2.11
N ARG A 16 -2.54 -25.45 -1.99
CA ARG A 16 -3.17 -26.50 -1.18
C ARG A 16 -3.12 -26.17 0.31
N MET A 17 -1.98 -25.70 0.80
CA MET A 17 -1.83 -25.25 2.19
C MET A 17 -2.76 -24.07 2.49
N LEU A 18 -2.84 -23.09 1.59
CA LEU A 18 -3.70 -21.93 1.75
C LEU A 18 -5.18 -22.33 1.79
N LEU A 19 -5.65 -23.16 0.86
CA LEU A 19 -7.02 -23.69 0.84
C LEU A 19 -7.38 -24.36 2.17
N ARG A 20 -6.47 -25.18 2.70
CA ARG A 20 -6.64 -25.81 4.01
C ARG A 20 -6.68 -24.77 5.15
N LYS A 21 -5.77 -23.80 5.17
CA LYS A 21 -5.77 -22.75 6.21
C LYS A 21 -7.03 -21.87 6.17
N LEU A 22 -7.58 -21.64 4.98
CA LEU A 22 -8.82 -20.88 4.80
C LEU A 22 -10.06 -21.69 5.18
N SER A 23 -10.07 -23.00 4.92
CA SER A 23 -11.19 -23.87 5.32
C SER A 23 -11.27 -24.09 6.84
N PHE A 24 -10.13 -24.04 7.54
CA PHE A 24 -10.05 -24.12 9.00
C PHE A 24 -9.78 -22.76 9.65
N ARG A 25 -10.21 -21.67 9.00
CA ARG A 25 -10.03 -20.34 9.59
C ARG A 25 -10.93 -20.22 10.83
N PRO A 26 -10.38 -19.82 12.00
CA PRO A 26 -11.17 -19.63 13.20
C PRO A 26 -12.30 -18.61 12.98
N THR A 27 -13.45 -18.86 13.60
CA THR A 27 -14.55 -17.88 13.65
C THR A 27 -14.16 -16.66 14.49
N VAL A 28 -14.93 -15.58 14.39
CA VAL A 28 -14.70 -14.37 15.22
C VAL A 28 -14.84 -14.71 16.71
N GLU A 29 -15.79 -15.59 17.04
CA GLU A 29 -16.03 -16.12 18.38
C GLU A 29 -14.79 -16.89 18.89
N GLU A 30 -14.21 -17.77 18.08
CA GLU A 30 -12.99 -18.51 18.46
C GLU A 30 -11.77 -17.58 18.66
N LEU A 31 -11.65 -16.52 17.85
CA LEU A 31 -10.57 -15.54 18.02
C LEU A 31 -10.72 -14.73 19.31
N LYS A 32 -11.96 -14.39 19.68
CA LYS A 32 -12.30 -13.74 20.95
C LYS A 32 -12.02 -14.67 22.14
N GLU A 33 -12.40 -15.94 22.05
CA GLU A 33 -12.16 -16.97 23.07
C GLU A 33 -10.65 -17.21 23.29
N LYS A 34 -9.88 -17.32 22.21
CA LYS A 34 -8.41 -17.49 22.25
C LYS A 34 -7.65 -16.22 22.66
N LYS A 35 -8.34 -15.09 22.85
CA LYS A 35 -7.76 -13.77 23.23
C LYS A 35 -6.58 -13.33 22.36
N ILE A 36 -6.55 -13.71 21.08
CA ILE A 36 -5.43 -13.43 20.16
C ILE A 36 -5.33 -11.92 19.87
N ILE A 37 -6.48 -11.25 19.73
CA ILE A 37 -6.61 -9.79 19.65
C ILE A 37 -7.90 -9.43 20.39
N ARG A 38 -7.86 -8.39 21.23
CA ARG A 38 -9.03 -7.88 21.95
C ARG A 38 -9.27 -6.44 21.53
N PHE A 39 -10.50 -6.12 21.17
CA PHE A 39 -10.95 -4.76 20.91
C PHE A 39 -11.77 -4.30 22.11
N ASN A 40 -11.63 -3.04 22.49
CA ASN A 40 -12.52 -2.44 23.48
C ASN A 40 -13.83 -2.08 22.79
N ASP A 41 -14.95 -2.47 23.39
CA ASP A 41 -16.29 -2.16 22.89
C ASP A 41 -16.72 -0.73 23.27
N TYR A 42 -16.02 -0.11 24.24
CA TYR A 42 -16.21 1.29 24.59
C TYR A 42 -15.46 2.20 23.62
N ILE A 43 -16.20 3.11 23.00
CA ILE A 43 -15.68 4.14 22.10
C ILE A 43 -15.96 5.49 22.74
N GLU A 44 -14.91 6.25 23.02
CA GLU A 44 -15.03 7.65 23.44
C GLU A 44 -15.29 8.54 22.21
N VAL A 45 -16.31 9.39 22.32
CA VAL A 45 -16.69 10.33 21.26
C VAL A 45 -16.54 11.75 21.79
N THR A 46 -15.80 12.58 21.06
CA THR A 46 -15.63 14.01 21.37
C THR A 46 -16.03 14.86 20.18
N GLN A 47 -16.46 16.08 20.44
CA GLN A 47 -16.89 17.00 19.39
C GLN A 47 -15.66 17.52 18.64
N ALA A 48 -15.64 17.32 17.32
CA ALA A 48 -14.64 17.94 16.46
C ALA A 48 -14.91 19.44 16.31
N HIS A 49 -13.85 20.21 16.05
CA HIS A 49 -13.98 21.64 15.75
C HIS A 49 -14.94 21.86 14.57
N ASP A 50 -15.85 22.83 14.71
CA ASP A 50 -16.78 23.23 13.65
C ASP A 50 -16.24 24.47 12.94
N TYR A 51 -15.55 24.24 11.82
CA TYR A 51 -15.02 25.28 10.95
C TYR A 51 -15.00 24.81 9.50
N ASP A 52 -14.91 25.76 8.58
CA ASP A 52 -14.85 25.47 7.15
C ASP A 52 -13.50 24.84 6.77
N ARG A 53 -13.53 23.54 6.42
CA ARG A 53 -12.37 22.76 5.96
C ARG A 53 -12.25 22.73 4.43
N ARG A 54 -13.03 23.51 3.69
CA ARG A 54 -12.96 23.55 2.23
C ARG A 54 -11.61 24.13 1.79
N ALA A 55 -10.99 23.48 0.82
CA ALA A 55 -9.79 23.95 0.15
C ALA A 55 -9.96 23.78 -1.35
N ASP A 56 -9.31 24.65 -2.12
CA ASP A 56 -9.24 24.48 -3.57
C ASP A 56 -8.50 23.19 -3.92
N LYS A 57 -8.85 22.61 -5.07
CA LYS A 57 -8.29 21.36 -5.59
C LYS A 57 -7.56 21.62 -6.91
N PRO A 58 -6.40 22.31 -6.89
CA PRO A 58 -5.73 22.77 -8.10
C PRO A 58 -5.34 21.62 -9.04
N TRP A 59 -5.07 20.43 -8.50
CA TRP A 59 -4.75 19.22 -9.29
C TRP A 59 -5.87 18.79 -10.27
N THR A 60 -7.12 19.21 -10.03
CA THR A 60 -8.25 18.90 -10.92
C THR A 60 -8.21 19.68 -12.23
N ARG A 61 -7.49 20.82 -12.28
CA ARG A 61 -7.42 21.72 -13.44
C ARG A 61 -6.12 21.62 -14.22
N LEU A 62 -5.27 20.63 -13.92
CA LEU A 62 -3.99 20.43 -14.61
C LEU A 62 -4.19 19.92 -16.05
N THR A 63 -3.68 20.68 -17.02
CA THR A 63 -3.68 20.28 -18.42
C THR A 63 -2.67 19.16 -18.69
N PRO A 64 -2.76 18.45 -19.84
CA PRO A 64 -1.74 17.48 -20.23
C PRO A 64 -0.32 18.09 -20.30
N LYS A 65 -0.21 19.37 -20.72
CA LYS A 65 1.04 20.12 -20.78
C LYS A 65 1.61 20.37 -19.38
N ASP A 66 0.77 20.80 -18.44
CA ASP A 66 1.21 21.04 -17.05
C ASP A 66 1.70 19.74 -16.42
N LYS A 67 0.96 18.65 -16.63
CA LYS A 67 1.38 17.32 -16.14
C LYS A 67 2.71 16.89 -16.74
N ALA A 68 2.98 17.19 -18.01
CA ALA A 68 4.26 16.86 -18.64
C ALA A 68 5.40 17.68 -18.04
N ALA A 69 5.20 18.99 -17.85
CA ALA A 69 6.16 19.87 -17.19
C ALA A 69 6.48 19.38 -15.76
N ILE A 70 5.45 19.10 -14.96
CA ILE A 70 5.61 18.59 -13.58
C ILE A 70 6.36 17.25 -13.55
N ARG A 71 6.10 16.33 -14.49
CA ARG A 71 6.84 15.05 -14.56
C ARG A 71 8.32 15.27 -14.85
N LYS A 72 8.64 16.21 -15.74
CA LYS A 72 10.03 16.57 -16.06
C LYS A 72 10.73 17.15 -14.83
N GLU A 73 10.12 18.15 -14.21
CA GLU A 73 10.64 18.81 -13.00
C GLU A 73 10.88 17.81 -11.86
N LEU A 74 9.91 16.93 -11.59
CA LEU A 74 10.04 15.90 -10.55
C LEU A 74 11.16 14.91 -10.84
N ASN A 75 11.37 14.54 -12.11
CA ASN A 75 12.46 13.62 -12.47
C ASN A 75 13.82 14.27 -12.32
N GLU A 76 13.94 15.55 -12.72
CA GLU A 76 15.15 16.35 -12.57
C GLU A 76 15.52 16.45 -11.09
N PHE A 77 14.61 16.94 -10.25
CA PHE A 77 14.77 17.02 -8.79
C PHE A 77 15.20 15.68 -8.18
N LYS A 78 14.53 14.58 -8.53
CA LYS A 78 14.85 13.24 -8.00
C LYS A 78 16.22 12.70 -8.43
N SER A 79 16.75 13.20 -9.54
CA SER A 79 18.01 12.74 -10.11
C SER A 79 19.21 13.53 -9.59
N SER A 80 19.04 14.83 -9.30
CA SER A 80 20.13 15.75 -8.99
C SER A 80 20.11 16.32 -7.57
N GLU A 81 18.93 16.49 -6.97
CA GLU A 81 18.78 17.27 -5.73
C GLU A 81 18.28 16.42 -4.56
N MET A 82 17.38 15.47 -4.82
CA MET A 82 16.79 14.65 -3.76
C MET A 82 17.80 13.64 -3.23
N GLU A 83 18.23 13.83 -1.97
CA GLU A 83 19.11 12.88 -1.30
C GLU A 83 18.39 11.55 -1.03
N VAL A 84 19.00 10.46 -1.49
CA VAL A 84 18.50 9.10 -1.28
C VAL A 84 19.67 8.20 -0.91
N HIS A 85 19.50 7.43 0.17
CA HIS A 85 20.47 6.42 0.58
C HIS A 85 20.82 5.49 -0.58
N GLN A 86 22.10 5.14 -0.74
CA GLN A 86 22.61 4.42 -1.90
C GLN A 86 21.84 3.11 -2.16
N GLU A 87 21.57 2.34 -1.11
CA GLU A 87 20.83 1.07 -1.22
C GLU A 87 19.35 1.26 -1.56
N SER A 88 18.78 2.43 -1.31
CA SER A 88 17.36 2.74 -1.57
C SER A 88 17.11 3.45 -2.89
N ARG A 89 18.15 3.77 -3.68
CA ARG A 89 17.99 4.48 -4.97
C ARG A 89 17.06 3.78 -5.97
N HIS A 90 16.97 2.45 -5.90
CA HIS A 90 16.07 1.67 -6.74
C HIS A 90 14.59 1.87 -6.41
N LEU A 91 14.27 2.46 -5.25
CA LEU A 91 12.90 2.80 -4.84
C LEU A 91 12.47 4.20 -5.30
N THR A 92 13.40 5.01 -5.83
CA THR A 92 13.09 6.35 -6.34
C THR A 92 12.09 6.26 -7.49
N ARG A 93 10.87 6.76 -7.26
CA ARG A 93 9.78 6.71 -8.25
C ARG A 93 9.95 7.81 -9.30
N PHE A 94 10.54 7.49 -10.44
CA PHE A 94 10.57 8.35 -11.63
C PHE A 94 9.27 8.31 -12.42
N HIS A 95 8.88 9.41 -13.05
CA HIS A 95 7.71 9.52 -13.91
C HIS A 95 8.08 9.32 -15.38
N ARG A 96 7.12 8.92 -16.22
CA ARG A 96 7.34 8.86 -17.67
C ARG A 96 7.46 10.29 -18.23
N PRO A 97 8.33 10.54 -19.22
CA PRO A 97 8.31 11.80 -19.98
C PRO A 97 6.91 12.11 -20.51
#